data_AF-A0A2E7D6I5-F1
#
_entry.id   AF-A0A2E7D6I5-F1
#
_cell.length_a   1.000
_cell.length_b   1.000
_cell.length_c   1.000
_cell.angle_alpha   90.00
_cell.angle_beta   90.00
_cell.angle_gamma   90.00
#
_symmetry.space_group_name_H-M   'P 1'
#
loop_
_entity.id
_entity.type
_entity.pdbx_description
1 polymer ?
#
loop_
_entity_poly.entity_id
_entity_poly.type
_entity_poly.pdbx_seq_one_letter_code
_entity_poly.pdbx_strand_id
1 'polypeptide(L)'
;MLTQEQIETYHRDGFVTPDFRLPDDVIQDIKVMHDRLVERNPEFSDYCSALLAYDTWFLNVARIPEVLDMVAQVIGEDIALWNCSFFAKPARVGTKTPWHQDGEYWPIEPLATCTVWIAIDTSTKENGCLRVIPGSHKNKRLASHNKNDGPGLALNLELDSSEFNEEDAEDIILEPGQVSLHDVYLFHGSERNESDNSRRGMTLRFMPTSSVYCHEQSTRFEREGPLHMSQRTIYLMRGVDKSGKNDFRMRR
;
A
#
# COMPACT_ATOMS: atom_id res chain seq x y z
N MET A 1 15.37 -0.20 11.55
CA MET A 1 15.99 -1.35 10.87
C MET A 1 15.28 -2.62 11.26
N LEU A 2 14.93 -3.48 10.30
CA LEU A 2 14.42 -4.82 10.58
C LEU A 2 15.54 -5.68 11.18
N THR A 3 15.20 -6.50 12.18
CA THR A 3 16.09 -7.58 12.64
C THR A 3 16.14 -8.71 11.62
N GLN A 4 17.14 -9.59 11.73
CA GLN A 4 17.23 -10.76 10.86
C GLN A 4 15.97 -11.65 10.95
N GLU A 5 15.43 -11.84 12.15
CA GLU A 5 14.18 -12.58 12.37
C GLU A 5 12.96 -11.90 11.71
N GLN A 6 12.91 -10.57 11.71
CA GLN A 6 11.85 -9.81 11.03
C GLN A 6 11.96 -9.92 9.50
N ILE A 7 13.17 -9.94 8.94
CA ILE A 7 13.41 -10.21 7.51
C ILE A 7 12.96 -11.63 7.16
N GLU A 8 13.33 -12.62 7.97
CA GLU A 8 12.90 -14.01 7.78
C GLU A 8 11.38 -14.16 7.88
N THR A 9 10.75 -13.44 8.81
CA THR A 9 9.28 -13.38 8.93
C THR A 9 8.64 -12.79 7.68
N TYR A 10 9.15 -11.67 7.16
CA TYR A 10 8.66 -11.10 5.89
C TYR A 10 8.74 -12.10 4.74
N HIS A 11 9.85 -12.82 4.60
CA HIS A 11 9.98 -13.82 3.53
C HIS A 11 9.12 -15.08 3.76
N ARG A 12 8.96 -15.51 5.01
CA ARG A 12 8.16 -16.69 5.39
C ARG A 12 6.66 -16.42 5.28
N ASP A 13 6.19 -15.25 5.71
CA ASP A 13 4.77 -14.97 5.91
C ASP A 13 4.24 -13.93 4.92
N GLY A 14 5.13 -13.20 4.24
CA GLY A 14 4.80 -12.22 3.22
C GLY A 14 4.50 -10.83 3.78
N PHE A 15 4.56 -10.68 5.10
CA PHE A 15 4.48 -9.41 5.80
C PHE A 15 5.31 -9.40 7.07
N VAL A 16 5.57 -8.20 7.60
CA VAL A 16 6.14 -8.02 8.95
C VAL A 16 5.67 -6.70 9.55
N THR A 17 5.44 -6.69 10.85
CA THR A 17 5.22 -5.48 11.65
C THR A 17 6.47 -5.25 12.52
N PRO A 18 7.39 -4.36 12.12
CA PRO A 18 8.58 -4.09 12.91
C PRO A 18 8.26 -3.37 14.22
N ASP A 19 9.16 -3.52 15.20
CA ASP A 19 9.19 -2.66 16.39
C ASP A 19 9.77 -1.29 16.03
N PHE A 20 9.00 -0.56 15.22
CA PHE A 20 9.31 0.76 14.72
C PHE A 20 8.05 1.61 14.76
N ARG A 21 8.23 2.88 15.12
CA ARG A 21 7.16 3.87 15.14
C ARG A 21 7.69 5.19 14.58
N LEU A 22 6.93 5.79 13.68
CA LEU A 22 7.15 7.17 13.26
C LEU A 22 6.93 8.14 14.44
N PRO A 23 7.72 9.20 14.55
CA PRO A 23 7.49 10.26 15.53
C PRO A 23 6.09 10.87 15.47
N ASP A 24 5.56 11.27 16.63
CA ASP A 24 4.19 11.80 16.75
C ASP A 24 3.98 13.10 15.95
N ASP A 25 5.02 13.93 15.79
CA ASP A 25 4.99 15.14 14.98
C ASP A 25 4.85 14.82 13.48
N VAL A 26 5.54 13.78 12.99
CA VAL A 26 5.36 13.28 11.61
C VAL A 26 3.93 12.78 11.41
N ILE A 27 3.37 12.04 12.37
CA ILE A 27 1.98 11.59 12.30
C ILE A 27 1.01 12.78 12.30
N GLN A 28 1.26 13.79 13.13
CA GLN A 28 0.43 14.99 13.17
C GLN A 28 0.51 15.78 11.86
N ASP A 29 1.68 15.90 11.25
CA ASP A 29 1.84 16.52 9.95
C ASP A 29 1.08 15.76 8.86
N ILE A 30 1.16 14.42 8.84
CA ILE A 30 0.40 13.60 7.90
C ILE A 30 -1.12 13.83 8.06
N LYS A 31 -1.61 13.96 9.30
CA LYS A 31 -3.03 14.27 9.57
C LYS A 31 -3.41 15.63 9.00
N VAL A 32 -2.63 16.67 9.27
CA VAL A 32 -2.87 18.03 8.73
C VAL A 32 -2.89 18.04 7.21
N MET A 33 -1.96 17.33 6.58
CA MET A 33 -1.86 17.28 5.12
C MET A 33 -3.00 16.46 4.50
N HIS A 34 -3.43 15.38 5.13
CA HIS A 34 -4.64 14.65 4.75
C HIS A 34 -5.89 15.51 4.87
N ASP A 35 -6.06 16.24 5.98
CA ASP A 35 -7.25 17.06 6.19
C ASP A 35 -7.35 18.18 5.13
N ARG A 36 -6.21 18.78 4.76
CA ARG A 36 -6.12 19.73 3.62
C ARG A 36 -6.45 19.10 2.28
N LEU A 37 -6.03 17.86 2.04
CA LEU A 37 -6.37 17.13 0.82
C LEU A 37 -7.89 16.92 0.71
N VAL A 38 -8.52 16.45 1.80
CA VAL A 38 -9.96 16.17 1.85
C VAL A 38 -10.79 17.46 1.80
N GLU A 39 -10.34 18.55 2.43
CA GLU A 39 -11.01 19.85 2.32
C GLU A 39 -11.10 20.33 0.87
N ARG A 40 -10.05 20.09 0.08
CA ARG A 40 -9.99 20.46 -1.34
C ARG A 40 -10.64 19.45 -2.27
N ASN A 41 -10.67 18.18 -1.87
CA ASN A 41 -11.16 17.05 -2.67
C ASN A 41 -11.97 16.10 -1.75
N PRO A 42 -13.21 16.46 -1.40
CA PRO A 42 -14.02 15.69 -0.44
C PRO A 42 -14.24 14.23 -0.83
N GLU A 43 -14.14 13.89 -2.12
CA GLU A 43 -14.21 12.51 -2.62
C GLU A 43 -13.10 11.59 -2.09
N PHE A 44 -11.99 12.15 -1.58
CA PHE A 44 -10.88 11.40 -1.00
C PHE A 44 -11.00 11.18 0.51
N SER A 45 -12.14 11.47 1.12
CA SER A 45 -12.38 11.23 2.54
C SER A 45 -12.23 9.77 2.96
N ASP A 46 -12.46 8.83 2.04
CA ASP A 46 -12.31 7.39 2.27
C ASP A 46 -11.08 6.79 1.58
N TYR A 47 -10.86 7.10 0.30
CA TYR A 47 -9.77 6.52 -0.48
C TYR A 47 -9.18 7.51 -1.49
N CYS A 48 -7.86 7.70 -1.45
CA CYS A 48 -7.10 8.43 -2.48
C CYS A 48 -6.05 7.50 -3.08
N SER A 49 -6.16 7.17 -4.37
CA SER A 49 -5.29 6.19 -5.03
C SER A 49 -3.96 6.73 -5.55
N ALA A 50 -3.78 8.05 -5.57
CA ALA A 50 -2.67 8.72 -6.23
C ALA A 50 -2.27 10.02 -5.50
N LEU A 51 -1.88 9.89 -4.24
CA LEU A 51 -1.66 11.02 -3.33
C LEU A 51 -0.64 12.05 -3.89
N LEU A 52 0.41 11.55 -4.54
CA LEU A 52 1.50 12.37 -5.10
C LEU A 52 1.08 13.19 -6.34
N ALA A 53 -0.08 12.90 -6.93
CA ALA A 53 -0.65 13.73 -8.00
C ALA A 53 -1.21 15.05 -7.45
N TYR A 54 -1.59 15.07 -6.17
CA TYR A 54 -2.22 16.20 -5.50
C TYR A 54 -1.26 16.97 -4.60
N ASP A 55 -0.38 16.25 -3.91
CA ASP A 55 0.58 16.87 -3.02
C ASP A 55 1.88 16.06 -2.94
N THR A 56 2.97 16.65 -3.43
CA THR A 56 4.29 16.02 -3.38
C THR A 56 4.91 16.05 -1.99
N TRP A 57 4.32 16.75 -1.01
CA TRP A 57 4.82 16.76 0.37
C TRP A 57 4.95 15.36 0.96
N PHE A 58 4.07 14.43 0.58
CA PHE A 58 4.12 13.04 1.07
C PHE A 58 5.39 12.28 0.65
N LEU A 59 6.16 12.79 -0.32
CA LEU A 59 7.51 12.29 -0.60
C LEU A 59 8.44 12.42 0.61
N ASN A 60 8.22 13.40 1.48
CA ASN A 60 9.02 13.57 2.70
C ASN A 60 8.88 12.35 3.62
N VAL A 61 7.66 11.80 3.74
CA VAL A 61 7.43 10.57 4.53
C VAL A 61 8.07 9.36 3.86
N ALA A 62 7.95 9.26 2.53
CA ALA A 62 8.60 8.18 1.78
C ALA A 62 10.14 8.24 1.80
N ARG A 63 10.73 9.41 2.11
CA ARG A 63 12.18 9.63 2.22
C ARG A 63 12.74 9.43 3.62
N ILE A 64 11.91 9.07 4.61
CA ILE A 64 12.38 8.79 5.97
C ILE A 64 13.41 7.65 5.90
N PRO A 65 14.65 7.86 6.40
CA PRO A 65 15.74 6.89 6.25
C PRO A 65 15.38 5.49 6.73
N GLU A 66 14.73 5.38 7.89
CA GLU A 66 14.35 4.12 8.50
C GLU A 66 13.33 3.35 7.67
N VAL A 67 12.39 4.06 7.01
CA VAL A 67 11.44 3.45 6.07
C VAL A 67 12.18 2.90 4.86
N LEU A 68 13.04 3.71 4.24
CA LEU A 68 13.84 3.30 3.09
C LEU A 68 14.77 2.13 3.43
N ASP A 69 15.35 2.11 4.63
CA ASP A 69 16.23 1.03 5.07
C ASP A 69 15.46 -0.27 5.26
N MET A 70 14.29 -0.24 5.92
CA MET A 70 13.46 -1.44 6.09
C MET A 70 12.99 -2.01 4.75
N VAL A 71 12.64 -1.15 3.80
CA VAL A 71 12.30 -1.55 2.42
C VAL A 71 13.52 -2.15 1.73
N ALA A 72 14.69 -1.50 1.82
CA ALA A 72 15.91 -1.99 1.19
C ALA A 72 16.32 -3.38 1.70
N GLN A 73 16.08 -3.66 2.98
CA GLN A 73 16.34 -4.98 3.58
C GLN A 73 15.52 -6.12 2.95
N VAL A 74 14.35 -5.84 2.34
CA VAL A 74 13.46 -6.89 1.80
C VAL A 74 13.41 -6.93 0.27
N ILE A 75 13.72 -5.83 -0.43
CA ILE A 75 13.70 -5.77 -1.91
C ILE A 75 15.02 -5.32 -2.55
N GLY A 76 16.06 -4.99 -1.76
CA GLY A 76 17.37 -4.55 -2.22
C GLY A 76 17.58 -3.03 -2.14
N GLU A 77 18.82 -2.56 -2.29
CA GLU A 77 19.23 -1.16 -2.03
C GLU A 77 18.81 -0.15 -3.10
N ASP A 78 18.58 -0.62 -4.33
CA ASP A 78 18.21 0.22 -5.47
C ASP A 78 16.69 0.28 -5.59
N ILE A 79 16.05 1.30 -5.01
CA ILE A 79 14.59 1.37 -4.85
C ILE A 79 13.98 2.65 -5.43
N ALA A 80 12.80 2.46 -6.01
CA ALA A 80 11.94 3.53 -6.50
C ALA A 80 10.57 3.48 -5.80
N LEU A 81 10.01 4.65 -5.52
CA LEU A 81 8.63 4.79 -5.08
C LEU A 81 7.77 5.04 -6.33
N TRP A 82 6.77 4.20 -6.54
CA TRP A 82 5.89 4.32 -7.71
C TRP A 82 4.49 4.83 -7.35
N ASN A 83 4.07 4.73 -6.08
CA ASN A 83 2.81 5.31 -5.62
C ASN A 83 2.74 5.55 -4.10
N CYS A 84 1.92 6.52 -3.70
CA CYS A 84 1.38 6.66 -2.36
C CYS A 84 -0.15 6.75 -2.41
N SER A 85 -0.82 6.12 -1.45
CA SER A 85 -2.29 6.18 -1.33
C SER A 85 -2.73 6.42 0.12
N PHE A 86 -3.96 6.89 0.29
CA PHE A 86 -4.67 6.89 1.57
C PHE A 86 -5.84 5.92 1.55
N PHE A 87 -5.98 5.15 2.62
CA PHE A 87 -7.18 4.39 2.98
C PHE A 87 -7.65 4.93 4.34
N ALA A 88 -8.61 5.85 4.36
CA ALA A 88 -8.95 6.69 5.49
C ALA A 88 -10.14 6.22 6.35
N LYS A 89 -10.90 5.21 5.88
CA LYS A 89 -12.08 4.61 6.52
C LYS A 89 -12.73 5.48 7.62
N PRO A 90 -13.57 6.47 7.25
CA PRO A 90 -14.28 7.30 8.21
C PRO A 90 -15.18 6.47 9.15
N ALA A 91 -15.46 7.00 10.34
CA ALA A 91 -16.29 6.33 11.35
C ALA A 91 -17.64 5.91 10.76
N ARG A 92 -18.08 4.67 11.05
CA ARG A 92 -19.36 4.05 10.64
C ARG A 92 -19.61 3.89 9.12
N VAL A 93 -18.88 4.59 8.26
CA VAL A 93 -19.14 4.63 6.81
C VAL A 93 -17.93 4.18 5.97
N GLY A 94 -16.79 3.92 6.61
CA GLY A 94 -15.56 3.49 5.96
C GLY A 94 -15.74 2.21 5.16
N THR A 95 -15.42 2.26 3.86
CA THR A 95 -15.65 1.17 2.90
C THR A 95 -14.81 -0.07 3.20
N LYS A 96 -15.26 -1.27 2.79
CA LYS A 96 -14.47 -2.52 2.86
C LYS A 96 -13.42 -2.54 1.77
N THR A 97 -12.21 -3.01 2.06
CA THR A 97 -11.25 -3.39 1.03
C THR A 97 -11.39 -4.91 0.84
N PRO A 98 -11.88 -5.38 -0.32
CA PRO A 98 -12.02 -6.82 -0.55
C PRO A 98 -10.66 -7.53 -0.48
N TRP A 99 -10.69 -8.85 -0.28
CA TRP A 99 -9.50 -9.67 -0.38
C TRP A 99 -8.91 -9.52 -1.78
N HIS A 100 -7.63 -9.19 -1.89
CA HIS A 100 -6.98 -8.98 -3.19
C HIS A 100 -5.47 -9.28 -3.10
N GLN A 101 -4.85 -9.40 -4.27
CA GLN A 101 -3.42 -9.20 -4.45
C GLN A 101 -3.19 -7.87 -5.13
N ASP A 102 -2.29 -7.09 -4.55
CA ASP A 102 -1.81 -5.83 -5.10
C ASP A 102 -1.30 -5.99 -6.55
N GLY A 103 -0.60 -7.10 -6.82
CA GLY A 103 -0.01 -7.39 -8.13
C GLY A 103 -0.99 -7.51 -9.30
N GLU A 104 -2.28 -7.75 -9.05
CA GLU A 104 -3.29 -7.78 -10.12
C GLU A 104 -3.54 -6.39 -10.72
N TYR A 105 -3.17 -5.33 -9.99
CA TYR A 105 -3.44 -3.95 -10.37
C TYR A 105 -2.30 -3.26 -11.11
N TRP A 106 -1.07 -3.76 -11.10
CA TRP A 106 0.10 -2.91 -11.39
C TRP A 106 0.89 -3.33 -12.62
N PRO A 107 1.27 -2.37 -13.48
CA PRO A 107 2.05 -2.65 -14.67
C PRO A 107 3.55 -2.67 -14.34
N ILE A 108 4.00 -3.63 -13.49
CA ILE A 108 5.40 -3.74 -13.06
C ILE A 108 5.97 -5.09 -13.47
N GLU A 109 7.11 -5.09 -14.18
CA GLU A 109 7.77 -6.31 -14.68
C GLU A 109 9.31 -6.26 -14.49
N PRO A 110 9.94 -7.27 -13.85
CA PRO A 110 9.32 -8.34 -13.08
C PRO A 110 8.49 -7.81 -11.91
N LEU A 111 7.37 -8.46 -11.60
CA LEU A 111 6.49 -8.03 -10.53
C LEU A 111 7.15 -8.26 -9.16
N ALA A 112 7.62 -7.18 -8.56
CA ALA A 112 8.21 -7.16 -7.23
C ALA A 112 7.98 -5.78 -6.60
N THR A 113 7.41 -5.75 -5.41
CA THR A 113 7.23 -4.52 -4.64
C THR A 113 7.31 -4.80 -3.15
N CYS A 114 7.52 -3.75 -2.37
CA CYS A 114 7.19 -3.72 -0.96
C CYS A 114 6.22 -2.58 -0.69
N THR A 115 5.06 -2.89 -0.12
CA THR A 115 4.15 -1.88 0.39
C THR A 115 4.43 -1.66 1.86
N VAL A 116 4.72 -0.42 2.25
CA VAL A 116 4.72 0.01 3.64
C VAL A 116 3.35 0.62 3.94
N TRP A 117 2.63 0.08 4.91
CA TRP A 117 1.38 0.62 5.41
C TRP A 117 1.62 1.27 6.77
N ILE A 118 1.26 2.54 6.92
CA ILE A 118 1.50 3.35 8.11
C ILE A 118 0.15 3.62 8.78
N ALA A 119 0.03 3.25 10.06
CA ALA A 119 -1.10 3.62 10.90
C ALA A 119 -1.03 5.11 11.25
N ILE A 120 -1.97 5.91 10.78
CA ILE A 120 -2.08 7.34 11.14
C ILE A 120 -3.02 7.52 12.33
N ASP A 121 -4.06 6.69 12.39
CA ASP A 121 -4.91 6.51 13.57
C ASP A 121 -4.75 5.07 14.10
N THR A 122 -5.24 4.81 15.32
CA THR A 122 -5.30 3.45 15.86
C THR A 122 -6.12 2.56 14.93
N SER A 123 -5.57 1.39 14.60
CA SER A 123 -6.10 0.43 13.64
C SER A 123 -6.44 -0.86 14.35
N THR A 124 -7.73 -1.12 14.55
CA THR A 124 -8.29 -2.26 15.27
C THR A 124 -9.21 -3.09 14.36
N LYS A 125 -9.68 -4.25 14.85
CA LYS A 125 -10.64 -5.08 14.09
C LYS A 125 -11.94 -4.31 13.81
N GLU A 126 -12.43 -3.59 14.82
CA GLU A 126 -13.71 -2.88 14.78
C GLU A 126 -13.73 -1.71 13.79
N ASN A 127 -12.57 -1.08 13.55
CA ASN A 127 -12.44 0.02 12.60
C ASN A 127 -11.76 -0.39 11.28
N GLY A 128 -11.64 -1.69 11.04
CA GLY A 128 -11.20 -2.26 9.78
C GLY A 128 -9.69 -2.21 9.58
N CYS A 129 -8.92 -2.81 10.50
CA CYS A 129 -7.49 -3.05 10.32
C CYS A 129 -7.21 -3.91 9.08
N LEU A 130 -5.95 -3.93 8.63
CA LEU A 130 -5.53 -4.87 7.60
C LEU A 130 -5.67 -6.31 8.10
N ARG A 131 -6.06 -7.19 7.19
CA ARG A 131 -6.12 -8.63 7.37
C ARG A 131 -5.31 -9.28 6.27
N VAL A 132 -4.56 -10.31 6.61
CA VAL A 132 -3.63 -10.99 5.68
C VAL A 132 -3.78 -12.50 5.79
N ILE A 133 -3.49 -13.24 4.71
CA ILE A 133 -3.32 -14.70 4.76
C ILE A 133 -1.81 -14.99 4.71
N PRO A 134 -1.16 -15.31 5.86
CA PRO A 134 0.28 -15.54 5.91
C PRO A 134 0.75 -16.62 4.93
N GLY A 135 1.83 -16.34 4.19
CA GLY A 135 2.45 -17.30 3.27
C GLY A 135 1.76 -17.44 1.91
N SER A 136 0.64 -16.76 1.67
CA SER A 136 -0.09 -16.78 0.39
C SER A 136 0.74 -16.25 -0.79
N HIS A 137 1.74 -15.40 -0.52
CA HIS A 137 2.66 -14.84 -1.51
C HIS A 137 3.65 -15.84 -2.10
N LYS A 138 3.91 -16.98 -1.43
CA LYS A 138 5.05 -17.88 -1.73
C LYS A 138 5.06 -18.45 -3.14
N ASN A 139 3.87 -18.71 -3.70
CA ASN A 139 3.75 -19.29 -5.03
C ASN A 139 4.08 -18.28 -6.14
N LYS A 140 4.24 -16.98 -5.80
CA LYS A 140 4.51 -15.86 -6.73
C LYS A 140 3.58 -15.87 -7.95
N ARG A 141 2.32 -16.28 -7.74
CA ARG A 141 1.28 -16.27 -8.77
C ARG A 141 0.21 -15.26 -8.40
N LEU A 142 -0.36 -14.66 -9.43
CA LEU A 142 -1.63 -13.94 -9.30
C LEU A 142 -2.76 -14.99 -9.35
N ALA A 143 -3.47 -15.12 -8.23
CA ALA A 143 -4.66 -15.94 -8.08
C ALA A 143 -5.84 -15.35 -8.88
N SER A 144 -6.90 -16.13 -9.05
CA SER A 144 -8.09 -15.67 -9.76
C SER A 144 -8.73 -14.49 -9.05
N HIS A 145 -8.96 -13.40 -9.78
CA HIS A 145 -9.67 -12.22 -9.31
C HIS A 145 -10.94 -12.02 -10.14
N ASN A 146 -12.00 -11.59 -9.48
CA ASN A 146 -13.26 -11.20 -10.09
C ASN A 146 -13.44 -9.69 -9.95
N LYS A 147 -14.06 -9.06 -10.96
CA LYS A 147 -14.50 -7.67 -10.84
C LYS A 147 -15.72 -7.62 -9.93
N ASN A 148 -15.68 -6.76 -8.92
CA ASN A 148 -16.78 -6.51 -8.00
C ASN A 148 -17.00 -5.00 -7.87
N ASP A 149 -18.00 -4.49 -8.59
CA ASP A 149 -18.42 -3.08 -8.52
C ASP A 149 -19.52 -2.84 -7.46
N GLY A 150 -19.61 -3.73 -6.46
CA GLY A 150 -20.58 -3.61 -5.36
C GLY A 150 -20.40 -2.31 -4.56
N PRO A 151 -21.49 -1.75 -4.01
CA PRO A 151 -21.40 -0.54 -3.20
C PRO A 151 -20.61 -0.79 -1.91
N GLY A 152 -19.93 0.24 -1.42
CA GLY A 152 -19.19 0.17 -0.15
C GLY A 152 -17.85 -0.55 -0.23
N LEU A 153 -17.28 -0.70 -1.44
CA LEU A 153 -15.95 -1.25 -1.66
C LEU A 153 -14.93 -0.16 -2.02
N ALA A 154 -13.78 -0.20 -1.36
CA ALA A 154 -12.65 0.68 -1.62
C ALA A 154 -11.96 0.34 -2.96
N LEU A 155 -12.03 -0.92 -3.39
CA LEU A 155 -11.42 -1.48 -4.60
C LEU A 155 -12.43 -2.34 -5.35
N ASN A 156 -12.22 -2.52 -6.66
CA ASN A 156 -13.16 -3.18 -7.56
C ASN A 156 -12.70 -4.57 -8.04
N LEU A 157 -11.60 -5.10 -7.51
CA LEU A 157 -11.22 -6.50 -7.71
C LEU A 157 -11.21 -7.20 -6.38
N GLU A 158 -11.64 -8.45 -6.42
CA GLU A 158 -11.71 -9.33 -5.27
C GLU A 158 -11.20 -10.70 -5.68
N LEU A 159 -10.39 -11.31 -4.83
CA LEU A 159 -9.98 -12.71 -4.96
C LEU A 159 -11.22 -13.58 -5.00
N ASP A 160 -11.20 -14.57 -5.89
CA ASP A 160 -12.21 -15.62 -5.86
C ASP A 160 -12.19 -16.31 -4.49
N SER A 161 -13.36 -16.51 -3.89
CA SER A 161 -13.48 -17.12 -2.56
C SER A 161 -12.93 -18.56 -2.52
N SER A 162 -12.71 -19.21 -3.67
CA SER A 162 -12.06 -20.52 -3.75
C SER A 162 -10.53 -20.46 -3.64
N GLU A 163 -9.91 -19.27 -3.72
CA GLU A 163 -8.46 -19.10 -3.68
C GLU A 163 -7.90 -19.03 -2.24
N PHE A 164 -8.74 -18.77 -1.24
CA PHE A 164 -8.31 -18.59 0.16
C PHE A 164 -9.35 -19.09 1.16
N ASN A 165 -8.90 -19.40 2.39
CA ASN A 165 -9.77 -19.62 3.53
C ASN A 165 -9.61 -18.45 4.51
N GLU A 166 -10.72 -17.79 4.84
CA GLU A 166 -10.70 -16.63 5.74
C GLU A 166 -10.35 -17.01 7.19
N GLU A 167 -10.50 -18.29 7.57
CA GLU A 167 -10.06 -18.79 8.89
C GLU A 167 -8.53 -18.75 9.07
N ASP A 168 -7.78 -18.72 7.97
CA ASP A 168 -6.31 -18.60 7.98
C ASP A 168 -5.85 -17.13 8.11
N ALA A 169 -6.80 -16.19 8.24
CA ALA A 169 -6.49 -14.77 8.27
C ALA A 169 -5.97 -14.30 9.64
N GLU A 170 -4.95 -13.45 9.58
CA GLU A 170 -4.42 -12.71 10.72
C GLU A 170 -4.74 -11.22 10.62
N ASP A 171 -5.12 -10.62 11.74
CA ASP A 171 -5.39 -9.18 11.85
C ASP A 171 -4.11 -8.42 12.21
N ILE A 172 -3.79 -7.37 11.47
CA ILE A 172 -2.65 -6.48 11.74
C ILE A 172 -3.16 -5.26 12.54
N ILE A 173 -3.14 -5.38 13.86
CA ILE A 173 -3.52 -4.32 14.81
C ILE A 173 -2.33 -3.39 15.03
N LEU A 174 -2.53 -2.08 14.85
CA LEU A 174 -1.46 -1.08 14.91
C LEU A 174 -1.92 0.19 15.63
N GLU A 175 -1.01 0.76 16.41
CA GLU A 175 -1.15 2.10 16.99
C GLU A 175 -0.58 3.18 16.05
N PRO A 176 -0.97 4.46 16.21
CA PRO A 176 -0.44 5.56 15.40
C PRO A 176 1.09 5.55 15.35
N GLY A 177 1.64 5.72 14.15
CA GLY A 177 3.08 5.69 13.88
C GLY A 177 3.62 4.30 13.57
N GLN A 178 2.96 3.22 14.00
CA GLN A 178 3.42 1.88 13.67
C GLN A 178 3.18 1.56 12.19
N VAL A 179 3.99 0.64 11.67
CA VAL A 179 3.99 0.29 10.26
C VAL A 179 3.91 -1.22 10.08
N SER A 180 3.39 -1.66 8.94
CA SER A 180 3.59 -3.01 8.42
C SER A 180 4.15 -2.95 7.01
N LEU A 181 4.97 -3.94 6.66
CA LEU A 181 5.49 -4.14 5.31
C LEU A 181 4.86 -5.40 4.74
N HIS A 182 4.45 -5.39 3.48
CA HIS A 182 3.93 -6.60 2.83
C HIS A 182 4.32 -6.71 1.34
N ASP A 183 4.37 -7.96 0.89
CA ASP A 183 4.71 -8.38 -0.46
C ASP A 183 3.54 -8.21 -1.44
N VAL A 184 3.87 -7.96 -2.71
CA VAL A 184 2.91 -7.75 -3.81
C VAL A 184 1.94 -8.90 -4.04
N TYR A 185 2.35 -10.13 -3.71
CA TYR A 185 1.54 -11.34 -3.88
C TYR A 185 0.77 -11.73 -2.62
N LEU A 186 0.92 -11.02 -1.50
CA LEU A 186 0.22 -11.37 -0.27
C LEU A 186 -1.28 -11.11 -0.39
N PHE A 187 -2.09 -12.10 -0.07
CA PHE A 187 -3.54 -11.94 0.00
C PHE A 187 -3.88 -11.09 1.21
N HIS A 188 -4.53 -9.96 0.98
CA HIS A 188 -4.90 -9.05 2.05
C HIS A 188 -6.19 -8.29 1.76
N GLY A 189 -6.80 -7.77 2.81
CA GLY A 189 -8.04 -7.01 2.76
C GLY A 189 -8.25 -6.21 4.04
N SER A 190 -9.41 -5.57 4.18
CA SER A 190 -9.82 -4.98 5.46
C SER A 190 -11.32 -4.79 5.52
N GLU A 191 -11.92 -5.09 6.67
CA GLU A 191 -13.36 -4.93 6.86
C GLU A 191 -13.81 -3.47 6.87
N ARG A 192 -15.11 -3.23 6.67
CA ARG A 192 -15.71 -1.89 6.83
C ARG A 192 -15.46 -1.33 8.23
N ASN A 193 -15.44 -0.01 8.36
CA ASN A 193 -15.33 0.61 9.68
C ASN A 193 -16.72 0.69 10.33
N GLU A 194 -16.95 -0.15 11.34
CA GLU A 194 -18.19 -0.16 12.11
C GLU A 194 -18.10 0.65 13.40
N SER A 195 -16.94 1.24 13.71
CA SER A 195 -16.70 1.95 14.96
C SER A 195 -17.04 3.45 14.89
N ASP A 196 -17.02 4.12 16.04
CA ASP A 196 -17.15 5.58 16.15
C ASP A 196 -15.84 6.34 15.86
N ASN A 197 -14.74 5.63 15.61
CA ASN A 197 -13.42 6.23 15.38
C ASN A 197 -13.02 6.06 13.91
N SER A 198 -12.48 7.11 13.28
CA SER A 198 -11.88 7.01 11.94
C SER A 198 -10.60 6.18 11.96
N ARG A 199 -10.25 5.58 10.80
CA ARG A 199 -9.00 4.82 10.65
C ARG A 199 -8.25 5.23 9.39
N ARG A 200 -7.33 6.18 9.55
CA ARG A 200 -6.38 6.55 8.48
C ARG A 200 -5.19 5.60 8.40
N GLY A 201 -5.01 5.03 7.22
CA GLY A 201 -3.82 4.30 6.80
C GLY A 201 -3.23 4.93 5.55
N MET A 202 -1.92 5.15 5.53
CA MET A 202 -1.21 5.64 4.36
C MET A 202 -0.33 4.51 3.81
N THR A 203 -0.36 4.28 2.50
CA THR A 203 0.55 3.34 1.85
C THR A 203 1.65 4.05 1.10
N LEU A 204 2.87 3.51 1.21
CA LEU A 204 4.02 3.85 0.39
C LEU A 204 4.38 2.59 -0.39
N ARG A 205 4.38 2.65 -1.72
CA ARG A 205 4.57 1.49 -2.57
C ARG A 205 5.89 1.61 -3.32
N PHE A 206 6.84 0.76 -2.94
CA PHE A 206 8.19 0.73 -3.48
C PHE A 206 8.39 -0.47 -4.40
N MET A 207 9.26 -0.33 -5.39
CA MET A 207 9.72 -1.42 -6.24
C MET A 207 11.26 -1.38 -6.33
N PRO A 208 11.94 -2.53 -6.48
CA PRO A 208 13.35 -2.53 -6.81
C PRO A 208 13.52 -1.99 -8.25
N THR A 209 14.59 -1.26 -8.51
CA THR A 209 14.82 -0.67 -9.85
C THR A 209 15.30 -1.70 -10.89
N SER A 210 15.48 -2.96 -10.49
CA SER A 210 15.56 -4.10 -11.41
C SER A 210 14.22 -4.42 -12.07
N SER A 211 13.12 -4.00 -11.44
CA SER A 211 11.78 -4.01 -12.03
C SER A 211 11.53 -2.70 -12.79
N VAL A 212 10.67 -2.79 -13.80
CA VAL A 212 10.30 -1.67 -14.67
C VAL A 212 8.83 -1.35 -14.45
N TYR A 213 8.51 -0.08 -14.20
CA TYR A 213 7.13 0.41 -14.29
C TYR A 213 6.77 0.68 -15.76
N CYS A 214 5.90 -0.15 -16.33
CA CYS A 214 5.53 -0.13 -17.73
C CYS A 214 4.35 0.83 -18.00
N HIS A 215 4.61 2.13 -18.20
CA HIS A 215 3.55 3.13 -18.42
C HIS A 215 2.60 2.82 -19.59
N GLU A 216 3.06 2.10 -20.60
CA GLU A 216 2.27 1.75 -21.79
C GLU A 216 1.44 0.47 -21.61
N GLN A 217 1.70 -0.30 -20.55
CA GLN A 217 0.99 -1.55 -20.30
C GLN A 217 -0.37 -1.24 -19.68
N SER A 218 -1.42 -1.66 -20.36
CA SER A 218 -2.76 -1.71 -19.77
C SER A 218 -2.74 -2.68 -18.59
N THR A 219 -3.25 -2.23 -17.45
CA THR A 219 -3.53 -3.14 -16.34
C THR A 219 -4.72 -4.03 -16.73
N ARG A 220 -4.80 -5.24 -16.19
CA ARG A 220 -5.92 -6.16 -16.51
C ARG A 220 -7.28 -5.53 -16.22
N PHE A 221 -7.30 -4.64 -15.24
CA PHE A 221 -8.44 -3.83 -14.89
C PHE A 221 -7.98 -2.38 -14.76
N GLU A 222 -8.56 -1.51 -15.57
CA GLU A 222 -8.48 -0.08 -15.36
C GLU A 222 -9.59 0.33 -14.40
N ARG A 223 -9.22 1.03 -13.34
CA ARG A 223 -10.19 1.74 -12.51
C ARG A 223 -10.15 3.20 -12.90
N GLU A 224 -11.33 3.78 -13.11
CA GLU A 224 -11.45 5.24 -13.12
C GLU A 224 -10.98 5.78 -11.77
N GLY A 225 -9.92 6.54 -11.82
CA GLY A 225 -9.29 7.15 -10.67
C GLY A 225 -8.72 8.50 -11.04
N PRO A 226 -8.24 9.26 -10.05
CA PRO A 226 -7.76 10.61 -10.26
C PRO A 226 -6.56 10.72 -11.21
N LEU A 227 -5.77 9.65 -11.33
CA LEU A 227 -4.61 9.60 -12.21
C LEU A 227 -4.48 8.22 -12.85
N HIS A 228 -4.41 8.20 -14.18
CA HIS A 228 -4.21 6.97 -14.94
C HIS A 228 -2.81 6.39 -14.68
N MET A 229 -2.66 5.06 -14.73
CA MET A 229 -1.37 4.39 -14.48
C MET A 229 -0.26 4.90 -15.41
N SER A 230 -0.58 5.12 -16.68
CA SER A 230 0.36 5.68 -17.67
C SER A 230 0.85 7.10 -17.36
N GLN A 231 0.18 7.82 -16.46
CA GLN A 231 0.52 9.20 -16.07
C GLN A 231 1.29 9.26 -14.74
N ARG A 232 1.51 8.14 -14.05
CA ARG A 232 2.17 8.14 -12.74
C ARG A 232 3.65 8.49 -12.85
N THR A 233 4.08 9.44 -12.03
CA THR A 233 5.50 9.72 -11.84
C THR A 233 6.12 8.65 -10.94
N ILE A 234 7.28 8.14 -11.35
CA ILE A 234 8.11 7.23 -10.56
C ILE A 234 9.26 8.04 -9.97
N TYR A 235 9.56 7.83 -8.69
CA TYR A 235 10.59 8.57 -7.98
C TYR A 235 11.73 7.63 -7.60
N LEU A 236 12.94 7.89 -8.09
CA LEU A 236 14.13 7.18 -7.60
C LEU A 236 14.40 7.64 -6.17
N MET A 237 14.36 6.70 -5.23
CA MET A 237 14.45 7.00 -3.80
C MET A 237 15.84 6.73 -3.24
N ARG A 238 16.50 5.67 -3.73
CA ARG A 238 17.86 5.27 -3.32
C ARG A 238 18.53 4.48 -4.45
N GLY A 239 19.86 4.58 -4.52
CA GLY A 239 20.67 3.78 -5.43
C GLY A 239 20.60 4.28 -6.89
N VAL A 240 20.63 3.34 -7.83
CA VAL A 240 20.62 3.60 -9.27
C VAL A 240 19.48 2.85 -9.97
N ASP A 241 19.15 3.22 -11.20
CA ASP A 241 18.24 2.42 -12.03
C ASP A 241 18.93 1.18 -12.58
N LYS A 242 18.68 0.00 -11.99
CA LYS A 242 19.34 -1.24 -12.39
C LYS A 242 18.83 -1.79 -13.71
N SER A 243 17.57 -1.50 -14.06
CA SER A 243 17.00 -1.89 -15.35
C SER A 243 17.52 -1.03 -16.50
N GLY A 244 17.86 0.24 -16.22
CA GLY A 244 18.14 1.26 -17.23
C GLY A 244 16.94 1.64 -18.11
N LYS A 245 15.72 1.23 -17.71
CA LYS A 245 14.49 1.35 -18.50
C LYS A 245 13.39 2.14 -17.79
N ASN A 246 13.57 2.49 -16.51
CA ASN A 246 12.56 3.25 -15.78
C ASN A 246 12.57 4.72 -16.23
N ASP A 247 11.37 5.30 -16.38
CA ASP A 247 11.20 6.72 -16.67
C ASP A 247 10.89 7.50 -15.39
N PHE A 248 11.91 8.19 -14.86
CA PHE A 248 11.81 9.05 -13.67
C PHE A 248 11.47 10.50 -13.98
N ARG A 249 11.10 10.85 -15.22
CA ARG A 249 10.66 12.21 -15.52
C ARG A 249 9.35 12.51 -14.79
N MET A 250 9.27 13.71 -14.21
CA MET A 250 8.04 14.22 -13.62
C MET A 250 6.95 14.29 -14.69
N ARG A 251 5.84 13.59 -14.45
CA ARG A 251 4.62 13.64 -15.26
C ARG A 251 3.65 14.64 -14.62
N ARG A 252 2.97 15.42 -15.46
CA ARG A 252 2.01 16.45 -15.07
C ARG A 252 0.59 15.96 -15.32
#